data_AF-A0A2W4UDG1-F1
#
_entry.id   AF-A0A2W4UDG1-F1
#
_cell.length_a   1.000
_cell.length_b   1.000
_cell.length_c   1.000
_cell.angle_alpha   90.00
_cell.angle_beta   90.00
_cell.angle_gamma   90.00
#
_symmetry.space_group_name_H-M   'P 1'
#
loop_
_entity.id
_entity.type
_entity.pdbx_description
1 polymer ?
#
loop_
_entity_poly.entity_id
_entity_poly.type
_entity_poly.pdbx_seq_one_letter_code
_entity_poly.pdbx_strand_id
1 'polypeptide(L)'
;ATLISALARGVIGGDLRWDLIGLGACIGAVIILLDIALNKATKGKMKLPPLAVGIGFYLPAAVTTMLVIGAICGWLYDRAIKSTRFADVGRRMGVLLASGLIVGESLFLVMTAGVIVSTGNDAPFAMIAEGSAWPAMIVGIAVFAALAFGLYSWTRNRSARV
;
A
#
# COMPACT_ATOMS: atom_id res chain seq x y z
N ALA A 1 -19.03 11.84 4.90
CA ALA A 1 -20.32 11.62 5.58
C ALA A 1 -21.20 10.53 4.93
N THR A 2 -20.87 9.99 3.76
CA THR A 2 -21.73 9.07 2.99
C THR A 2 -21.63 7.61 3.43
N LEU A 3 -20.43 7.10 3.77
CA LEU A 3 -20.22 5.70 4.16
C LEU A 3 -20.92 5.31 5.48
N ILE A 4 -20.80 6.13 6.52
CA ILE A 4 -21.42 5.87 7.83
C ILE A 4 -22.95 5.98 7.73
N SER A 5 -23.46 6.94 6.94
CA SER A 5 -24.90 7.11 6.67
C SER A 5 -25.47 5.95 5.84
N ALA A 6 -24.74 5.47 4.83
CA ALA A 6 -25.14 4.33 4.01
C ALA A 6 -25.16 3.02 4.79
N LEU A 7 -24.21 2.80 5.71
CA LEU A 7 -24.22 1.64 6.61
C LEU A 7 -25.40 1.69 7.59
N ALA A 8 -25.65 2.84 8.21
CA ALA A 8 -26.78 3.01 9.12
C ALA A 8 -28.13 2.82 8.42
N ARG A 9 -28.32 3.43 7.23
CA ARG A 9 -29.54 3.23 6.43
C ARG A 9 -29.67 1.82 5.86
N GLY A 10 -28.58 1.19 5.43
CA GLY A 10 -28.61 -0.15 4.85
C GLY A 10 -28.92 -1.22 5.89
N VAL A 11 -28.24 -1.20 7.05
CA VAL A 11 -28.40 -2.25 8.07
C VAL A 11 -29.65 -2.06 8.92
N ILE A 12 -29.99 -0.82 9.29
CA ILE A 12 -31.13 -0.52 10.19
C ILE A 12 -32.40 -0.21 9.38
N GLY A 13 -32.27 0.34 8.17
CA GLY A 13 -33.41 0.69 7.29
C GLY A 13 -33.84 -0.40 6.30
N GLY A 14 -33.17 -1.56 6.27
CA GLY A 14 -33.59 -2.72 5.47
C GLY A 14 -33.33 -2.66 3.96
N ASP A 15 -32.77 -1.55 3.44
CA ASP A 15 -32.47 -1.34 2.01
C ASP A 15 -31.14 -1.97 1.56
N LEU A 16 -30.66 -2.97 2.28
CA LEU A 16 -29.42 -3.66 1.94
C LEU A 16 -29.70 -4.68 0.84
N ARG A 17 -28.95 -4.61 -0.26
CA ARG A 17 -29.03 -5.57 -1.36
C ARG A 17 -28.44 -6.91 -0.92
N TRP A 18 -29.20 -7.69 -0.17
CA TRP A 18 -28.83 -9.02 0.33
C TRP A 18 -28.41 -9.97 -0.78
N ASP A 19 -28.93 -9.80 -2.00
CA ASP A 19 -28.48 -10.51 -3.20
C ASP A 19 -26.98 -10.30 -3.48
N LEU A 20 -26.48 -9.07 -3.32
CA LEU A 20 -25.06 -8.77 -3.51
C LEU A 20 -24.19 -9.35 -2.40
N ILE A 21 -24.70 -9.40 -1.17
CA ILE A 21 -24.01 -10.02 -0.04
C ILE A 21 -23.94 -11.53 -0.23
N GLY A 22 -25.05 -12.16 -0.62
CA GLY A 22 -25.11 -13.59 -0.94
C GLY A 22 -24.20 -13.97 -2.10
N LEU A 23 -24.16 -13.15 -3.16
CA LEU A 23 -23.22 -13.31 -4.28
C LEU A 23 -21.77 -13.21 -3.80
N GLY A 24 -21.43 -12.21 -2.97
CA GLY A 24 -20.11 -12.05 -2.38
C GLY A 24 -19.70 -13.25 -1.52
N ALA A 25 -20.62 -13.80 -0.71
CA ALA A 25 -20.39 -15.00 0.08
C ALA A 25 -20.15 -16.24 -0.80
N CYS A 26 -20.90 -16.39 -1.90
CA CYS A 26 -20.71 -17.46 -2.87
C CYS A 26 -19.34 -17.36 -3.56
N ILE A 27 -18.97 -16.16 -4.05
CA ILE A 27 -17.66 -15.89 -4.65
C ILE A 27 -16.53 -16.21 -3.65
N GLY A 28 -16.67 -15.76 -2.40
CA GLY A 28 -15.72 -16.06 -1.33
C GLY A 28 -15.58 -17.56 -1.07
N ALA A 29 -16.69 -18.29 -1.01
CA ALA A 29 -16.70 -19.74 -0.84
C ALA A 29 -15.99 -20.46 -2.01
N VAL A 30 -16.26 -20.06 -3.25
CA VAL A 30 -15.59 -20.60 -4.44
C VAL A 30 -14.07 -20.37 -4.40
N ILE A 31 -13.63 -19.16 -4.00
CA ILE A 31 -12.20 -18.83 -3.87
C ILE A 31 -11.53 -19.68 -2.78
N ILE A 32 -12.20 -19.89 -1.64
CA ILE A 32 -11.69 -20.75 -0.56
C ILE A 32 -11.57 -22.20 -1.05
N LEU A 33 -12.57 -22.70 -1.77
CA LEU A 33 -12.58 -24.06 -2.29
C LEU A 33 -11.47 -24.27 -3.33
N LEU A 34 -11.25 -23.27 -4.18
CA LEU A 34 -10.12 -23.21 -5.11
C LEU A 34 -8.79 -23.22 -4.36
N ASP A 35 -8.60 -22.42 -3.32
CA ASP A 35 -7.37 -22.41 -2.51
C ASP A 35 -7.08 -23.77 -1.88
N ILE A 36 -8.10 -24.41 -1.28
CA ILE A 36 -7.97 -25.75 -0.70
C ILE A 36 -7.60 -26.79 -1.77
N ALA A 37 -8.26 -26.74 -2.94
CA ALA A 37 -7.98 -27.65 -4.04
C ALA A 37 -6.56 -27.45 -4.60
N LEU A 38 -6.12 -26.20 -4.78
CA LEU A 38 -4.78 -25.85 -5.27
C LEU A 38 -3.69 -26.26 -4.28
N ASN A 39 -3.91 -26.02 -2.99
CA ASN A 39 -3.00 -26.40 -1.92
C ASN A 39 -2.83 -27.92 -1.84
N LYS A 40 -3.94 -28.67 -1.98
CA LYS A 40 -3.96 -30.14 -2.00
C LYS A 40 -3.30 -30.70 -3.26
N ALA A 41 -3.56 -30.13 -4.44
CA ALA A 41 -2.99 -30.56 -5.72
C ALA A 41 -1.48 -30.29 -5.81
N THR A 42 -1.02 -29.16 -5.25
CA THR A 42 0.38 -28.72 -5.37
C THR A 42 1.25 -29.19 -4.18
N LYS A 43 0.76 -30.11 -3.33
CA LYS A 43 1.44 -30.56 -2.09
C LYS A 43 2.00 -29.39 -1.27
N GLY A 44 1.25 -28.29 -1.16
CA GLY A 44 1.63 -27.12 -0.37
C GLY A 44 2.62 -26.13 -1.00
N LYS A 45 2.99 -26.27 -2.29
CA LYS A 45 3.92 -25.31 -2.93
C LYS A 45 3.27 -23.99 -3.39
N MET A 46 1.98 -23.99 -3.67
CA MET A 46 1.23 -22.80 -4.09
C MET A 46 0.00 -22.65 -3.19
N LYS A 47 -0.18 -21.44 -2.66
CA LYS A 47 -1.33 -21.03 -1.86
C LYS A 47 -1.88 -19.76 -2.47
N LEU A 48 -3.19 -19.66 -2.54
CA LEU A 48 -3.92 -18.52 -3.08
C LEU A 48 -4.79 -18.00 -1.94
N PRO A 49 -4.20 -17.23 -1.00
CA PRO A 49 -4.88 -16.83 0.22
C PRO A 49 -6.15 -16.06 -0.15
N PRO A 50 -7.35 -16.52 0.26
CA PRO A 50 -8.60 -15.85 -0.06
C PRO A 50 -8.61 -14.37 0.39
N LEU A 51 -7.89 -14.07 1.48
CA LEU A 51 -7.68 -12.71 1.99
C LEU A 51 -6.93 -11.81 0.99
N ALA A 52 -5.91 -12.32 0.31
CA ALA A 52 -5.16 -11.54 -0.69
C ALA A 52 -6.03 -11.23 -1.92
N VAL A 53 -6.87 -12.19 -2.33
CA VAL A 53 -7.82 -12.02 -3.43
C VAL A 53 -8.88 -10.97 -3.07
N GLY A 54 -9.42 -11.02 -1.85
CA GLY A 54 -10.40 -10.04 -1.37
C GLY A 54 -9.84 -8.61 -1.36
N ILE A 55 -8.58 -8.43 -0.92
CA ILE A 55 -7.90 -7.13 -0.97
C ILE A 55 -7.73 -6.64 -2.41
N GLY A 56 -7.37 -7.53 -3.34
CA GLY A 56 -7.26 -7.18 -4.76
C GLY A 56 -8.59 -6.78 -5.40
N PHE A 57 -9.70 -7.38 -4.97
CA PHE A 57 -11.05 -7.02 -5.43
C PHE A 57 -11.54 -5.68 -4.85
N TYR A 58 -11.04 -5.32 -3.66
CA TYR A 58 -11.40 -4.10 -2.97
C TYR A 58 -10.66 -2.86 -3.50
N LEU A 59 -9.42 -3.03 -3.99
CA LEU A 59 -8.55 -1.93 -4.37
C LEU A 59 -8.70 -1.54 -5.85
N PRO A 60 -8.79 -0.22 -6.17
CA PRO A 60 -8.71 0.24 -7.55
C PRO A 60 -7.41 -0.20 -8.22
N ALA A 61 -7.45 -0.45 -9.54
CA ALA A 61 -6.30 -0.93 -10.32
C ALA A 61 -5.04 -0.04 -10.18
N ALA A 62 -5.22 1.27 -10.01
CA ALA A 62 -4.14 2.20 -9.74
C ALA A 62 -3.39 1.88 -8.44
N VAL A 63 -4.11 1.62 -7.35
CA VAL A 63 -3.51 1.32 -6.04
C VAL A 63 -2.86 -0.07 -6.06
N THR A 64 -3.53 -1.03 -6.70
CA THR A 64 -3.01 -2.41 -6.85
C THR A 64 -1.69 -2.43 -7.61
N THR A 65 -1.56 -1.63 -8.68
CA THR A 65 -0.29 -1.55 -9.45
C THR A 65 0.84 -1.01 -8.58
N MET A 66 0.58 0.00 -7.75
CA MET A 66 1.59 0.58 -6.88
C MET A 66 2.00 -0.37 -5.74
N LEU A 67 1.04 -1.14 -5.20
CA LEU A 67 1.31 -2.24 -4.28
C LEU A 67 2.21 -3.31 -4.90
N VAL A 68 1.98 -3.67 -6.16
CA VAL A 68 2.82 -4.64 -6.89
C VAL A 68 4.25 -4.11 -7.04
N ILE A 69 4.42 -2.84 -7.43
CA ILE A 69 5.75 -2.20 -7.53
C ILE A 69 6.45 -2.22 -6.17
N GLY A 70 5.74 -1.84 -5.10
CA GLY A 70 6.27 -1.89 -3.72
C GLY A 70 6.68 -3.30 -3.30
N ALA A 71 5.88 -4.32 -3.65
CA ALA A 71 6.19 -5.72 -3.37
C ALA A 71 7.44 -6.20 -4.11
N ILE A 72 7.62 -5.80 -5.37
CA ILE A 72 8.84 -6.09 -6.15
C ILE A 72 10.06 -5.43 -5.50
N CYS A 73 9.96 -4.16 -5.10
CA CYS A 73 11.05 -3.45 -4.40
C CYS A 73 11.42 -4.13 -3.08
N GLY A 74 10.43 -4.52 -2.27
CA GLY A 74 10.65 -5.26 -1.02
C GLY A 74 11.27 -6.64 -1.25
N TRP A 75 10.85 -7.35 -2.31
CA TRP A 75 11.46 -8.62 -2.70
C TRP A 75 12.92 -8.46 -3.13
N LEU A 76 13.25 -7.43 -3.90
CA LEU A 76 14.63 -7.11 -4.29
C LEU A 76 15.50 -6.80 -3.07
N TYR A 77 14.95 -6.10 -2.07
CA TYR A 77 15.66 -5.87 -0.81
C TYR A 77 15.96 -7.14 -0.07
N ASP A 78 14.91 -7.95 0.19
CA ASP A 78 15.00 -9.19 0.93
C ASP A 78 16.03 -10.10 0.25
N ARG A 79 16.02 -10.13 -1.10
CA ARG A 79 17.02 -10.85 -1.89
C ARG A 79 18.44 -10.32 -1.68
N ALA A 80 18.62 -8.99 -1.64
CA ALA A 80 19.93 -8.36 -1.47
C ALA A 80 20.51 -8.52 -0.06
N ILE A 81 19.68 -8.60 0.98
CA ILE A 81 20.11 -8.78 2.37
C ILE A 81 20.18 -10.26 2.80
N LYS A 82 19.52 -11.19 2.09
CA LYS A 82 19.49 -12.62 2.45
C LYS A 82 20.87 -13.26 2.60
N SER A 83 21.87 -12.76 1.89
CA SER A 83 23.24 -13.28 1.94
C SER A 83 24.11 -12.65 3.04
N THR A 84 23.59 -11.70 3.83
CA THR A 84 24.37 -10.99 4.86
C THR A 84 24.14 -11.58 6.25
N ARG A 85 25.11 -11.41 7.16
CA ARG A 85 25.05 -11.91 8.54
C ARG A 85 23.97 -11.22 9.41
N PHE A 86 23.45 -10.10 8.94
CA PHE A 86 22.46 -9.25 9.62
C PHE A 86 21.09 -9.25 8.91
N ALA A 87 20.79 -10.29 8.13
CA ALA A 87 19.58 -10.37 7.31
C ALA A 87 18.28 -10.12 8.09
N ASP A 88 18.14 -10.70 9.29
CA ASP A 88 16.93 -10.54 10.10
C ASP A 88 16.74 -9.11 10.62
N VAL A 89 17.83 -8.46 11.03
CA VAL A 89 17.80 -7.06 11.51
C VAL A 89 17.52 -6.11 10.34
N GLY A 90 18.19 -6.32 9.21
CA GLY A 90 17.97 -5.55 7.99
C GLY A 90 16.53 -5.62 7.52
N ARG A 91 15.91 -6.81 7.56
CA ARG A 91 14.50 -6.99 7.17
C ARG A 91 13.55 -6.19 8.07
N ARG A 92 13.72 -6.28 9.39
CA ARG A 92 12.90 -5.53 10.36
C ARG A 92 13.07 -4.02 10.18
N MET A 93 14.31 -3.56 10.00
CA MET A 93 14.62 -2.16 9.76
C MET A 93 14.03 -1.65 8.44
N GLY A 94 14.04 -2.47 7.37
CA GLY A 94 13.40 -2.16 6.10
C GLY A 94 11.88 -2.01 6.21
N VAL A 95 11.21 -2.90 6.96
CA VAL A 95 9.76 -2.80 7.23
C VAL A 95 9.45 -1.56 8.06
N LEU A 96 10.24 -1.27 9.10
CA LEU A 96 10.08 -0.07 9.92
C LEU A 96 10.19 1.20 9.09
N LEU A 97 11.17 1.26 8.18
CA LEU A 97 11.34 2.38 7.27
C LEU A 97 10.14 2.56 6.34
N ALA A 98 9.64 1.49 5.73
CA ALA A 98 8.47 1.53 4.86
C ALA A 98 7.23 2.01 5.63
N SER A 99 6.98 1.46 6.83
CA SER A 99 5.87 1.90 7.69
C SER A 99 6.01 3.36 8.13
N GLY A 100 7.24 3.81 8.42
CA GLY A 100 7.52 5.19 8.77
C GLY A 100 7.28 6.15 7.61
N LEU A 101 7.57 5.73 6.37
CA LEU A 101 7.29 6.53 5.18
C LEU A 101 5.78 6.69 4.94
N ILE A 102 5.00 5.61 5.10
CA ILE A 102 3.53 5.62 4.98
C ILE A 102 2.89 6.55 6.03
N VAL A 103 3.31 6.41 7.30
CA VAL A 103 2.81 7.25 8.38
C VAL A 103 3.29 8.71 8.21
N GLY A 104 4.53 8.90 7.76
CA GLY A 104 5.10 10.22 7.49
C GLY A 104 4.31 10.99 6.44
N GLU A 105 3.99 10.36 5.30
CA GLU A 105 3.13 10.94 4.27
C GLU A 105 1.79 11.40 4.86
N SER A 106 1.15 10.55 5.67
CA SER A 106 -0.13 10.87 6.30
C SER A 106 -0.05 12.08 7.22
N LEU A 107 1.02 12.19 8.03
CA LEU A 107 1.25 13.35 8.90
C LEU A 107 1.47 14.63 8.10
N PHE A 108 2.23 14.57 7.00
CA PHE A 108 2.44 15.72 6.12
C PHE A 108 1.15 16.18 5.42
N LEU A 109 0.27 15.26 5.02
CA LEU A 109 -1.04 15.60 4.46
C LEU A 109 -1.94 16.29 5.49
N VAL A 110 -1.97 15.82 6.74
CA VAL A 110 -2.73 16.45 7.82
C VAL A 110 -2.19 17.86 8.13
N MET A 111 -0.86 17.99 8.23
CA MET A 111 -0.21 19.29 8.40
C MET A 111 -0.55 20.25 7.26
N THR A 112 -0.46 19.78 6.02
CA THR A 112 -0.79 20.56 4.82
C THR A 112 -2.25 20.99 4.81
N ALA A 113 -3.18 20.10 5.15
CA ALA A 113 -4.59 20.45 5.29
C ALA A 113 -4.82 21.54 6.34
N GLY A 114 -4.11 21.49 7.47
CA GLY A 114 -4.15 22.56 8.48
C GLY A 114 -3.67 23.91 7.95
N VAL A 115 -2.57 23.92 7.17
CA VAL A 115 -2.03 25.13 6.55
C VAL A 115 -3.00 25.70 5.51
N ILE A 116 -3.59 24.87 4.65
CA ILE A 116 -4.60 25.27 3.66
C ILE A 116 -5.77 25.99 4.33
N VAL A 117 -6.33 25.40 5.40
CA VAL A 117 -7.45 26.00 6.15
C VAL A 117 -7.06 27.33 6.80
N SER A 118 -5.83 27.45 7.31
CA SER A 118 -5.36 28.69 7.96
C SER A 118 -5.09 29.83 6.98
N THR A 119 -4.61 29.53 5.78
CA THR A 119 -4.15 30.51 4.80
C THR A 119 -5.24 30.84 3.77
N GLY A 120 -6.24 29.97 3.59
CA GLY A 120 -7.25 30.07 2.54
C GLY A 120 -6.68 29.89 1.13
N ASN A 121 -5.45 29.39 1.02
CA ASN A 121 -4.79 29.08 -0.24
C ASN A 121 -4.71 27.55 -0.38
N ASP A 122 -5.27 27.02 -1.47
CA ASP A 122 -5.33 25.59 -1.77
C ASP A 122 -3.94 24.98 -2.07
N ALA A 123 -2.95 25.82 -2.38
CA ALA A 123 -1.61 25.40 -2.76
C ALA A 123 -0.52 26.18 -2.00
N PRO A 124 -0.44 26.06 -0.66
CA PRO A 124 0.45 26.88 0.17
C PRO A 124 1.94 26.58 -0.05
N PHE A 125 2.26 25.38 -0.56
CA PHE A 125 3.63 24.93 -0.82
C PHE A 125 3.97 24.82 -2.32
N ALA A 126 3.13 25.34 -3.21
CA ALA A 126 3.41 25.32 -4.64
C ALA A 126 4.52 26.31 -5.00
N MET A 127 5.75 25.81 -5.11
CA MET A 127 6.92 26.58 -5.55
C MET A 127 7.18 26.50 -7.06
N ILE A 128 6.39 25.71 -7.80
CA ILE A 128 6.55 25.48 -9.24
C ILE A 128 5.30 25.97 -9.97
N ALA A 129 5.49 26.77 -11.03
CA ALA A 129 4.40 27.34 -11.83
C ALA A 129 3.54 26.26 -12.52
N GLU A 130 2.22 26.46 -12.51
CA GLU A 130 1.18 25.50 -12.95
C GLU A 130 1.28 25.05 -14.42
N GLY A 131 2.16 25.65 -15.23
CA GLY A 131 2.40 25.28 -16.64
C GLY A 131 3.53 24.26 -16.87
N SER A 132 4.31 23.90 -15.84
CA SER A 132 5.52 23.07 -15.98
C SER A 132 5.28 21.57 -15.69
N ALA A 133 4.08 21.07 -15.97
CA ALA A 133 3.63 19.76 -15.48
C ALA A 133 4.49 18.57 -15.93
N TRP A 134 5.00 18.61 -17.17
CA TRP A 134 5.70 17.46 -17.75
C TRP A 134 7.12 17.24 -17.19
N PRO A 135 7.99 18.26 -17.08
CA PRO A 135 9.30 18.10 -16.45
C PRO A 135 9.20 17.91 -14.93
N ALA A 136 8.29 18.64 -14.27
CA ALA A 136 8.18 18.61 -12.81
C ALA A 136 7.78 17.23 -12.26
N MET A 137 6.90 16.52 -12.97
CA MET A 137 6.46 15.18 -12.55
C MET A 137 7.61 14.15 -12.60
N ILE A 138 8.41 14.16 -13.68
CA ILE A 138 9.56 13.24 -13.82
C ILE A 138 10.61 13.54 -12.76
N VAL A 139 10.89 14.82 -12.51
CA VAL A 139 11.81 15.23 -11.46
C VAL A 139 11.31 14.80 -10.08
N GLY A 140 10.02 14.96 -9.78
CA GLY A 140 9.43 14.50 -8.53
C GLY A 140 9.59 12.99 -8.31
N ILE A 141 9.31 12.18 -9.34
CA ILE A 141 9.50 10.73 -9.29
C ILE A 141 10.98 10.38 -9.09
N ALA A 142 11.89 11.05 -9.81
CA ALA A 142 13.32 10.80 -9.70
C ALA A 142 13.87 11.14 -8.30
N VAL A 143 13.46 12.29 -7.74
CA VAL A 143 13.85 12.71 -6.39
C VAL A 143 13.30 11.73 -5.35
N PHE A 144 12.04 11.32 -5.47
CA PHE A 144 11.44 10.33 -4.58
C PHE A 144 12.19 8.99 -4.65
N ALA A 145 12.48 8.49 -5.85
CA ALA A 145 13.22 7.25 -6.04
C ALA A 145 14.64 7.33 -5.46
N ALA A 146 15.34 8.45 -5.66
CA ALA A 146 16.67 8.68 -5.11
C ALA A 146 16.66 8.73 -3.57
N LEU A 147 15.69 9.43 -2.98
CA LEU A 147 15.52 9.48 -1.53
C LEU A 147 15.20 8.11 -0.97
N ALA A 148 14.24 7.39 -1.55
CA ALA A 148 13.88 6.04 -1.14
C ALA A 148 15.10 5.10 -1.20
N PHE A 149 15.86 5.13 -2.30
CA PHE A 149 17.08 4.34 -2.44
C PHE A 149 18.15 4.73 -1.42
N GLY A 150 18.35 6.03 -1.18
CA GLY A 150 19.28 6.56 -0.18
C GLY A 150 18.93 6.12 1.25
N LEU A 151 17.66 6.24 1.62
CA LEU A 151 17.13 5.81 2.92
C LEU A 151 17.31 4.29 3.14
N TYR A 152 17.08 3.51 2.09
CA TYR A 152 17.17 2.06 2.17
C TYR A 152 18.61 1.54 2.19
N SER A 153 19.49 2.15 1.41
CA SER A 153 20.93 1.89 1.44
C SER A 153 21.54 2.31 2.79
N TRP A 154 21.12 3.45 3.35
CA TRP A 154 21.53 3.90 4.67
C TRP A 154 21.07 2.93 5.78
N THR A 155 19.83 2.46 5.70
CA THR A 155 19.27 1.47 6.65
C THR A 155 20.02 0.14 6.58
N ARG A 156 20.38 -0.30 5.38
CA ARG A 156 21.25 -1.47 5.17
C ARG A 156 22.61 -1.26 5.82
N ASN A 157 23.21 -0.08 5.66
CA ASN A 157 24.53 0.23 6.20
C ASN A 157 24.53 0.35 7.74
N ARG A 158 23.43 0.85 8.32
CA ARG A 158 23.24 0.88 9.77
C ARG A 158 23.05 -0.52 10.35
N SER A 159 22.26 -1.35 9.68
CA SER A 159 22.05 -2.75 10.10
C SER A 159 23.34 -3.58 10.08
N ALA A 160 24.33 -3.21 9.26
CA ALA A 160 25.63 -3.87 9.20
C ALA A 160 26.57 -3.51 10.37
N ARG A 161 26.28 -2.43 11.11
CA ARG A 161 27.10 -1.95 12.25
C ARG A 161 26.59 -2.45 13.61
N VAL A 162 25.41 -3.07 13.64
CA VAL A 162 24.80 -3.69 14.82
C VAL A 162 25.10 -5.17 14.81
#